data_AF-A0AAX6QP43-F1
#
_entry.id   AF-A0AAX6QP43-F1
#
_cell.length_a   1.000
_cell.length_b   1.000
_cell.length_c   1.000
_cell.angle_alpha   90.00
_cell.angle_beta   90.00
_cell.angle_gamma   90.00
#
_symmetry.space_group_name_H-M   'P 1'
#
loop_
_entity.id
_entity.type
_entity.pdbx_description
1 polymer ?
#
loop_
_entity_poly.entity_id
_entity_poly.type
_entity_poly.pdbx_seq_one_letter_code
_entity_poly.pdbx_strand_id
1 'polypeptide(L)'
;MASNHKSSSRPVSRGGIGLTGRPPSGIRPPSGNIRVATGTPPGTARPGSRGPLGTGGVLSSQIRVADRPVTQQGLSGMKTGMKGPQRQILDKSYYLGLLRSKISELTTEINKLQKEIEMYNQENSVYLSYEKRAETLAVGIKEFQGQLADYNMLVDKLNTNTEMEEVMHDYNMLKAQNDRETQSMDVIFTERQAKEKQIMSAEEEIEQEKQAADGIIRNMSPEKQVKYIEMKSTNEKLLQELDTLQQELDSLNMKKESLETEITHSQVKQEAVLLHEKLYELEAHRDQMIAEDQSVGSPTEERERLLKQVKEDNQEIASMERQLTDIKEKINQFNEEIRQLDMDLEDHQE
;
A
#
# COMPACT_ATOMS: atom_id res chain seq x y z
N MET A 1 -31.78 -21.31 -3.97
CA MET A 1 -31.93 -20.40 -2.81
C MET A 1 -30.67 -19.60 -2.68
N ALA A 2 -30.81 -18.29 -2.56
CA ALA A 2 -29.73 -17.31 -2.57
C ALA A 2 -29.12 -17.13 -1.17
N SER A 3 -27.79 -17.07 -1.09
CA SER A 3 -27.03 -16.42 0.00
C SER A 3 -25.55 -16.38 -0.37
N ASN A 4 -25.10 -15.29 -1.00
CA ASN A 4 -24.29 -14.24 -0.37
C ASN A 4 -23.01 -14.74 0.33
N HIS A 5 -21.93 -14.94 -0.43
CA HIS A 5 -20.58 -14.85 0.10
C HIS A 5 -20.14 -13.39 0.10
N LYS A 6 -20.09 -12.77 1.28
CA LYS A 6 -19.41 -11.50 1.51
C LYS A 6 -17.90 -11.77 1.59
N SER A 7 -17.17 -11.18 0.65
CA SER A 7 -15.72 -11.01 0.69
C SER A 7 -15.34 -10.03 1.82
N SER A 8 -14.58 -10.52 2.79
CA SER A 8 -13.92 -9.69 3.82
C SER A 8 -12.43 -9.61 3.51
N SER A 9 -12.00 -8.48 2.95
CA SER A 9 -10.61 -8.06 2.71
C SER A 9 -10.74 -6.63 2.15
N ARG A 10 -10.17 -5.54 2.69
CA ARG A 10 -9.08 -5.26 3.63
C ARG A 10 -9.39 -3.91 4.32
N PRO A 11 -8.91 -3.61 5.54
CA PRO A 11 -8.68 -2.24 5.95
C PRO A 11 -7.34 -1.74 5.37
N VAL A 12 -7.36 -0.57 4.74
CA VAL A 12 -6.16 0.17 4.33
C VAL A 12 -5.71 0.99 5.54
N SER A 13 -4.67 0.52 6.22
CA SER A 13 -3.94 1.33 7.19
C SER A 13 -2.98 2.26 6.46
N ARG A 14 -3.26 3.56 6.57
CA ARG A 14 -2.38 4.66 6.22
C ARG A 14 -1.64 5.05 7.50
N GLY A 15 -0.35 4.74 7.57
CA GLY A 15 0.54 5.17 8.66
C GLY A 15 1.90 5.51 8.09
N GLY A 16 2.15 6.81 7.91
CA GLY A 16 3.45 7.32 7.47
C GLY A 16 4.46 7.22 8.60
N ILE A 17 5.65 6.71 8.28
CA ILE A 17 6.82 6.79 9.14
C ILE A 17 7.52 8.10 8.81
N GLY A 18 7.45 9.03 9.77
CA GLY A 18 8.29 10.22 9.81
C GLY A 18 9.68 9.85 10.28
N LEU A 19 10.67 10.11 9.43
CA LEU A 19 12.08 10.18 9.83
C LEU A 19 12.33 11.57 10.42
N THR A 20 12.72 11.59 11.69
CA THR A 20 13.20 12.76 12.42
C THR A 20 14.69 12.94 12.17
N GLY A 21 15.11 14.13 11.74
CA GLY A 21 16.54 14.46 11.65
C GLY A 21 16.93 15.63 10.76
N ARG A 22 16.31 16.82 10.88
CA ARG A 22 16.90 18.09 10.40
C ARG A 22 16.49 19.29 11.28
N PRO A 23 17.38 20.25 11.58
CA PRO A 23 17.11 21.40 12.44
C PRO A 23 16.36 22.53 11.70
N PRO A 24 15.64 23.44 12.40
CA PRO A 24 14.83 24.48 11.79
C PRO A 24 15.56 25.84 11.72
N SER A 25 15.51 26.51 10.57
CA SER A 25 15.66 27.98 10.50
C SER A 25 14.38 28.58 9.92
N GLY A 26 13.74 29.45 10.69
CA GLY A 26 12.50 30.11 10.31
C GLY A 26 12.71 31.29 9.35
N ILE A 27 11.63 31.69 8.69
CA ILE A 27 11.06 33.04 8.60
C ILE A 27 9.75 32.92 7.81
N ARG A 28 8.65 33.38 8.42
CA ARG A 28 7.29 33.42 7.86
C ARG A 28 6.92 34.88 7.63
N PRO A 29 6.30 35.29 6.51
CA PRO A 29 5.60 36.56 6.44
C PRO A 29 4.10 36.40 6.79
N PRO A 30 3.45 37.45 7.33
CA PRO A 30 2.16 37.33 7.99
C PRO A 30 0.97 37.41 7.02
N SER A 31 -0.13 36.79 7.44
CA SER A 31 -1.46 36.96 6.87
C SER A 31 -2.09 38.28 7.31
N GLY A 32 -2.60 39.06 6.36
CA GLY A 32 -3.42 40.24 6.60
C GLY A 32 -4.77 40.13 5.87
N ASN A 33 -5.85 40.13 6.64
CA ASN A 33 -7.24 40.21 6.20
C ASN A 33 -7.51 41.51 5.42
N ILE A 34 -8.37 41.49 4.39
CA ILE A 34 -9.36 42.55 4.08
C ILE A 34 -10.47 41.96 3.19
N ARG A 35 -11.71 42.06 3.68
CA ARG A 35 -12.96 42.00 2.91
C ARG A 35 -13.34 43.43 2.52
N VAL A 36 -13.71 43.71 1.27
CA VAL A 36 -14.68 44.77 0.92
C VAL A 36 -15.39 44.40 -0.39
N ALA A 37 -16.72 44.47 -0.37
CA ALA A 37 -17.62 44.41 -1.52
C ALA A 37 -17.95 45.84 -2.02
N THR A 38 -18.62 45.92 -3.19
CA THR A 38 -19.58 46.95 -3.66
C THR A 38 -19.20 47.67 -4.98
N GLY A 39 -20.01 47.43 -6.03
CA GLY A 39 -20.73 48.46 -6.81
C GLY A 39 -20.02 49.28 -7.91
N THR A 40 -20.34 48.93 -9.18
CA THR A 40 -20.70 49.78 -10.37
C THR A 40 -19.82 51.01 -10.78
N PRO A 41 -19.97 51.68 -11.95
CA PRO A 41 -20.69 51.44 -13.23
C PRO A 41 -19.78 51.64 -14.50
N PRO A 42 -20.32 51.65 -15.75
CA PRO A 42 -19.56 51.55 -17.01
C PRO A 42 -19.27 52.90 -17.70
N GLY A 43 -18.24 52.96 -18.56
CA GLY A 43 -17.83 54.19 -19.24
C GLY A 43 -17.12 54.01 -20.58
N THR A 44 -17.89 54.21 -21.65
CA THR A 44 -17.55 54.90 -22.92
C THR A 44 -16.16 54.72 -23.55
N ALA A 45 -16.09 53.94 -24.63
CA ALA A 45 -15.10 54.13 -25.68
C ALA A 45 -15.80 54.56 -26.97
N ARG A 46 -15.40 55.74 -27.50
CA ARG A 46 -15.75 56.20 -28.85
C ARG A 46 -14.46 56.40 -29.65
N PRO A 47 -14.46 56.10 -30.97
CA PRO A 47 -13.25 55.74 -31.73
C PRO A 47 -12.75 56.84 -32.68
N GLY A 48 -11.47 56.75 -33.06
CA GLY A 48 -10.85 57.39 -34.22
C GLY A 48 -9.33 57.20 -34.16
N SER A 49 -8.56 57.07 -35.23
CA SER A 49 -8.80 56.99 -36.67
C SER A 49 -7.41 56.78 -37.30
N ARG A 50 -7.27 55.81 -38.22
CA ARG A 50 -6.38 55.81 -39.41
C ARG A 50 -6.02 54.38 -39.85
N GLY A 51 -6.54 54.01 -41.03
CA GLY A 51 -5.97 52.94 -41.87
C GLY A 51 -4.69 53.38 -42.59
N PRO A 52 -4.14 52.58 -43.54
CA PRO A 52 -4.90 52.17 -44.72
C PRO A 52 -4.66 50.74 -45.28
N LEU A 53 -5.67 50.31 -46.06
CA LEU A 53 -5.67 49.50 -47.29
C LEU A 53 -5.15 48.06 -47.33
N GLY A 54 -6.06 47.14 -47.67
CA GLY A 54 -5.75 45.78 -48.12
C GLY A 54 -6.96 44.85 -48.23
N THR A 55 -7.93 45.21 -49.07
CA THR A 55 -8.82 44.33 -49.87
C THR A 55 -9.18 42.91 -49.39
N GLY A 56 -10.49 42.67 -49.19
CA GLY A 56 -11.16 41.47 -49.73
C GLY A 56 -12.03 40.65 -48.78
N GLY A 57 -13.36 40.67 -49.02
CA GLY A 57 -14.23 39.50 -48.81
C GLY A 57 -15.08 39.49 -47.54
N VAL A 58 -16.36 39.81 -47.70
CA VAL A 58 -17.36 40.04 -46.65
C VAL A 58 -18.06 38.75 -46.23
N LEU A 59 -18.32 38.67 -44.92
CA LEU A 59 -19.07 37.68 -44.16
C LEU A 59 -20.53 37.56 -44.63
N SER A 60 -21.01 36.34 -44.88
CA SER A 60 -22.44 36.06 -45.08
C SER A 60 -23.03 35.36 -43.84
N SER A 61 -23.41 36.15 -42.82
CA SER A 61 -24.32 35.70 -41.77
C SER A 61 -25.77 35.81 -42.27
N GLN A 62 -26.41 34.69 -42.57
CA GLN A 62 -27.80 34.65 -43.00
C GLN A 62 -28.74 34.86 -41.79
N ILE A 63 -29.23 36.10 -41.65
CA ILE A 63 -30.31 36.48 -40.75
C ILE A 63 -31.64 36.06 -41.38
N ARG A 64 -32.40 35.19 -40.70
CA ARG A 64 -33.78 34.86 -41.05
C ARG A 64 -34.73 35.89 -40.47
N VAL A 65 -35.40 36.65 -41.33
CA VAL A 65 -36.51 37.53 -40.93
C VAL A 65 -37.80 36.87 -41.41
N ALA A 66 -38.54 36.29 -40.46
CA ALA A 66 -39.93 35.94 -40.63
C ALA A 66 -40.78 37.23 -40.66
N ASP A 67 -41.79 37.25 -41.51
CA ASP A 67 -42.81 38.30 -41.64
C ASP A 67 -42.43 39.57 -42.41
N ARG A 68 -42.55 39.47 -43.74
CA ARG A 68 -43.07 40.58 -44.55
C ARG A 68 -44.20 40.07 -45.46
N PRO A 69 -45.43 40.62 -45.38
CA PRO A 69 -46.47 40.35 -46.34
C PRO A 69 -46.19 41.17 -47.61
N VAL A 70 -45.74 40.50 -48.67
CA VAL A 70 -45.57 41.10 -50.00
C VAL A 70 -46.77 40.71 -50.84
N THR A 71 -47.64 41.68 -51.10
CA THR A 71 -48.75 41.55 -52.05
C THR A 71 -48.18 41.62 -53.46
N GLN A 72 -48.17 40.50 -54.19
CA GLN A 72 -47.92 40.51 -55.63
C GLN A 72 -49.09 39.82 -56.35
N GLN A 73 -50.05 40.64 -56.72
CA GLN A 73 -51.17 40.28 -57.57
C GLN A 73 -50.66 40.26 -59.02
N GLY A 74 -50.66 39.07 -59.64
CA GLY A 74 -50.30 38.84 -61.03
C GLY A 74 -50.69 37.42 -61.45
N LEU A 75 -51.55 37.31 -62.45
CA LEU A 75 -52.30 36.12 -62.83
C LEU A 75 -51.46 34.91 -63.28
N SER A 76 -52.01 33.72 -63.00
CA SER A 76 -52.11 32.53 -63.89
C SER A 76 -51.53 31.25 -63.29
N GLY A 77 -52.37 30.21 -63.21
CA GLY A 77 -51.98 28.88 -62.77
C GLY A 77 -53.12 28.14 -62.06
N MET A 78 -54.06 27.66 -62.85
CA MET A 78 -55.22 26.84 -62.48
C MET A 78 -54.83 25.73 -61.48
N LYS A 79 -55.19 25.91 -60.20
CA LYS A 79 -55.06 24.90 -59.16
C LYS A 79 -56.06 23.79 -59.42
N THR A 80 -55.63 22.68 -60.01
CA THR A 80 -56.41 21.44 -59.96
C THR A 80 -56.39 20.91 -58.53
N GLY A 81 -57.59 20.83 -57.96
CA GLY A 81 -57.98 20.33 -56.65
C GLY A 81 -56.93 19.68 -55.76
N MET A 82 -56.83 20.21 -54.54
CA MET A 82 -56.40 19.45 -53.36
C MET A 82 -57.24 18.17 -53.27
N LYS A 83 -56.70 17.05 -53.75
CA LYS A 83 -57.21 15.72 -53.40
C LYS A 83 -56.90 15.51 -51.92
N GLY A 84 -57.94 15.30 -51.12
CA GLY A 84 -57.84 14.85 -49.73
C GLY A 84 -57.03 13.55 -49.61
N PRO A 85 -56.74 13.08 -48.38
CA PRO A 85 -55.75 12.05 -48.12
C PRO A 85 -56.05 10.80 -48.95
N GLN A 86 -55.26 10.61 -50.00
CA GLN A 86 -55.44 9.53 -50.95
C GLN A 86 -55.14 8.23 -50.23
N ARG A 87 -56.05 7.24 -50.32
CA ARG A 87 -55.78 5.87 -49.88
C ARG A 87 -54.40 5.47 -50.40
N GLN A 88 -53.46 5.19 -49.49
CA GLN A 88 -52.18 4.60 -49.86
C GLN A 88 -52.47 3.19 -50.38
N ILE A 89 -52.34 3.02 -51.69
CA ILE A 89 -52.42 1.70 -52.31
C ILE A 89 -51.04 1.08 -52.11
N LEU A 90 -50.96 0.13 -51.18
CA LEU A 90 -49.75 -0.61 -50.86
C LEU A 90 -49.53 -1.71 -51.91
N ASP A 91 -49.27 -1.30 -53.15
CA ASP A 91 -48.95 -2.21 -54.23
C ASP A 91 -47.46 -2.55 -54.29
N LYS A 92 -47.08 -3.50 -55.16
CA LYS A 92 -45.67 -3.88 -55.35
C LYS A 92 -44.77 -2.67 -55.66
N SER A 93 -45.29 -1.68 -56.38
CA SER A 93 -44.55 -0.46 -56.76
C SER A 93 -44.27 0.43 -55.55
N TYR A 94 -45.24 0.59 -54.64
CA TYR A 94 -45.05 1.28 -53.36
C TYR A 94 -43.91 0.66 -52.54
N TYR A 95 -43.95 -0.66 -52.32
CA TYR A 95 -42.90 -1.33 -51.55
C TYR A 95 -41.54 -1.31 -52.25
N LEU A 96 -41.48 -1.39 -53.58
CA LEU A 96 -40.24 -1.19 -54.34
C LEU A 96 -39.69 0.23 -54.20
N GLY A 97 -40.55 1.25 -54.20
CA GLY A 97 -40.15 2.65 -53.97
C GLY A 97 -39.59 2.83 -52.55
N LEU A 98 -40.25 2.25 -51.55
CA LEU A 98 -39.79 2.28 -50.17
C LEU A 98 -38.43 1.57 -50.01
N LEU A 99 -38.25 0.40 -50.64
CA LEU A 99 -36.98 -0.32 -50.65
C LEU A 99 -35.88 0.50 -51.32
N ARG A 100 -36.15 1.16 -52.44
CA ARG A 100 -35.17 2.05 -53.09
C ARG A 100 -34.81 3.27 -52.23
N SER A 101 -35.80 3.87 -51.55
CA SER A 101 -35.54 4.94 -50.58
C SER A 101 -34.64 4.44 -49.46
N LYS A 102 -34.95 3.27 -48.88
CA LYS A 102 -34.12 2.67 -47.82
C LYS A 102 -32.74 2.26 -48.28
N ILE A 103 -32.59 1.76 -49.52
CA ILE A 103 -31.27 1.50 -50.11
C ILE A 103 -30.49 2.81 -50.27
N SER A 104 -31.14 3.88 -50.72
CA SER A 104 -30.50 5.20 -50.84
C SER A 104 -30.08 5.74 -49.47
N GLU A 105 -30.94 5.64 -48.46
CA GLU A 105 -30.64 6.05 -47.08
C GLU A 105 -29.46 5.24 -46.50
N LEU A 106 -29.47 3.91 -46.67
CA LEU A 106 -28.36 3.06 -46.25
C LEU A 106 -27.07 3.41 -47.00
N THR A 107 -27.15 3.68 -48.30
CA THR A 107 -25.98 4.09 -49.09
C THR A 107 -25.43 5.44 -48.60
N THR A 108 -26.30 6.40 -48.26
CA THR A 108 -25.87 7.67 -47.68
C THR A 108 -25.22 7.51 -46.32
N GLU A 109 -25.75 6.63 -45.46
CA GLU A 109 -25.15 6.33 -44.15
C GLU A 109 -23.82 5.58 -44.29
N ILE A 110 -23.71 4.63 -45.22
CA ILE A 110 -22.45 3.93 -45.51
C ILE A 110 -21.37 4.94 -45.92
N ASN A 111 -21.69 5.87 -46.83
CA ASN A 111 -20.74 6.90 -47.26
C ASN A 111 -20.37 7.86 -46.14
N LYS A 112 -21.31 8.17 -45.24
CA LYS A 112 -21.05 9.02 -44.06
C LYS A 112 -20.12 8.33 -43.08
N LEU A 113 -20.40 7.08 -42.72
CA LEU A 113 -19.55 6.29 -41.83
C LEU A 113 -18.16 6.07 -42.41
N GLN A 114 -18.04 5.84 -43.73
CA GLN A 114 -16.73 5.75 -44.40
C GLN A 114 -15.92 7.04 -44.25
N LYS A 115 -16.53 8.21 -44.43
CA LYS A 115 -15.88 9.51 -44.19
C LYS A 115 -15.48 9.70 -42.73
N GLU A 116 -16.33 9.29 -41.78
CA GLU A 116 -16.01 9.34 -40.35
C GLU A 116 -14.82 8.44 -40.00
N ILE A 117 -14.73 7.25 -40.61
CA ILE A 117 -13.57 6.34 -40.44
C ILE A 117 -12.28 6.96 -40.99
N GLU A 118 -12.33 7.56 -42.18
CA GLU A 118 -11.17 8.25 -42.76
C GLU A 118 -10.71 9.43 -41.90
N MET A 119 -11.67 10.24 -41.43
CA MET A 119 -11.41 11.36 -40.53
C MET A 119 -10.81 10.88 -39.21
N TYR A 120 -11.38 9.84 -38.59
CA TYR A 120 -10.84 9.27 -37.36
C TYR A 120 -9.42 8.73 -37.53
N ASN A 121 -9.12 8.07 -38.65
CA ASN A 121 -7.76 7.59 -38.94
C ASN A 121 -6.77 8.75 -39.09
N GLN A 122 -7.17 9.85 -39.74
CA GLN A 122 -6.34 11.04 -39.87
C GLN A 122 -6.14 11.73 -38.51
N GLU A 123 -7.18 11.88 -37.71
CA GLU A 123 -7.13 12.42 -36.35
C GLU A 123 -6.25 11.56 -35.43
N ASN A 124 -6.35 10.24 -35.52
CA ASN A 124 -5.53 9.32 -34.75
C ASN A 124 -4.04 9.44 -35.11
N SER A 125 -3.70 9.59 -36.39
CA SER A 125 -2.32 9.88 -36.82
C SER A 125 -1.82 11.23 -36.29
N VAL A 126 -2.70 12.22 -36.18
CA VAL A 126 -2.38 13.54 -35.62
C VAL A 126 -2.23 13.48 -34.11
N TYR A 127 -3.04 12.68 -33.41
CA TYR A 127 -2.96 12.48 -31.96
C TYR A 127 -1.59 11.97 -31.53
N LEU A 128 -1.07 10.93 -32.20
CA LEU A 128 0.27 10.40 -31.94
C LEU A 128 1.36 11.47 -32.13
N SER A 129 1.19 12.37 -33.10
CA SER A 129 2.12 13.48 -33.31
C SER A 129 2.08 14.50 -32.17
N TYR A 130 0.90 14.76 -31.60
CA TYR A 130 0.73 15.62 -30.43
C TYR A 130 1.28 14.97 -29.16
N GLU A 131 1.06 13.67 -28.97
CA GLU A 131 1.62 12.91 -27.85
C GLU A 131 3.15 12.98 -27.85
N LYS A 132 3.79 12.65 -28.98
CA LYS A 132 5.24 12.75 -29.12
C LYS A 132 5.76 14.17 -28.86
N ARG A 133 5.04 15.19 -29.33
CA ARG A 133 5.37 16.59 -29.07
C ARG A 133 5.23 16.93 -27.59
N ALA A 134 4.18 16.44 -26.92
CA ALA A 134 3.97 16.64 -25.50
C ALA A 134 5.07 15.98 -24.66
N GLU A 135 5.47 14.75 -24.98
CA GLU A 135 6.61 14.07 -24.33
C GLU A 135 7.90 14.86 -24.52
N THR A 136 8.18 15.32 -25.73
CA THR A 136 9.39 16.12 -26.01
C THR A 136 9.40 17.42 -25.22
N LEU A 137 8.25 18.11 -25.13
CA LEU A 137 8.10 19.31 -24.32
C LEU A 137 8.24 19.01 -22.83
N ALA A 138 7.72 17.89 -22.34
CA ALA A 138 7.86 17.48 -20.94
C ALA A 138 9.32 17.19 -20.56
N VAL A 139 10.07 16.52 -21.44
CA VAL A 139 11.52 16.33 -21.27
C VAL A 139 12.24 17.68 -21.26
N GLY A 140 11.91 18.59 -22.19
CA GLY A 140 12.50 19.93 -22.22
C GLY A 140 12.20 20.76 -20.96
N ILE A 141 10.97 20.69 -20.42
CA ILE A 141 10.62 21.33 -19.15
C ILE A 141 11.47 20.76 -18.01
N LYS A 142 11.65 19.43 -17.95
CA LYS A 142 12.48 18.80 -16.92
C LYS A 142 13.94 19.25 -17.03
N GLU A 143 14.47 19.36 -18.24
CA GLU A 143 15.83 19.87 -18.48
C GLU A 143 15.97 21.33 -18.03
N PHE A 144 15.03 22.20 -18.39
CA PHE A 144 15.04 23.60 -17.93
C PHE A 144 14.87 23.73 -16.41
N GLN A 145 14.09 22.86 -15.77
CA GLN A 145 14.02 22.80 -14.32
C GLN A 145 15.35 22.39 -13.68
N GLY A 146 16.07 21.44 -14.30
CA GLY A 146 17.43 21.06 -13.89
C GLY A 146 18.40 22.24 -14.01
N GLN A 147 18.43 22.91 -15.16
CA GLN A 147 19.28 24.10 -15.36
C GLN A 147 18.94 25.22 -14.38
N LEU A 148 17.66 25.45 -14.08
CA LEU A 148 17.24 26.42 -13.07
C LEU A 148 17.74 26.04 -11.66
N ALA A 149 17.70 24.75 -11.31
CA ALA A 149 18.25 24.27 -10.05
C ALA A 149 19.78 24.48 -9.98
N ASP A 150 20.50 24.23 -11.08
CA ASP A 150 21.95 24.48 -11.17
C ASP A 150 22.27 25.97 -11.01
N TYR A 151 21.51 26.85 -11.67
CA TYR A 151 21.66 28.29 -11.50
C TYR A 151 21.36 28.75 -10.08
N ASN A 152 20.29 28.24 -9.45
CA ASN A 152 19.97 28.56 -8.07
C ASN A 152 21.09 28.10 -7.12
N MET A 153 21.62 26.89 -7.32
CA MET A 153 22.77 26.39 -6.55
C MET A 153 23.99 27.27 -6.73
N LEU A 154 24.30 27.70 -7.96
CA LEU A 154 25.42 28.60 -8.24
C LEU A 154 25.22 29.94 -7.52
N VAL A 155 24.02 30.51 -7.58
CA VAL A 155 23.69 31.76 -6.88
C VAL A 155 23.87 31.60 -5.36
N ASP A 156 23.43 30.49 -4.77
CA ASP A 156 23.62 30.21 -3.35
C ASP A 156 25.10 30.08 -2.98
N LYS A 157 25.89 29.40 -3.81
CA LYS A 157 27.36 29.25 -3.62
C LYS A 157 28.10 30.58 -3.74
N LEU A 158 27.69 31.43 -4.68
CA LEU A 158 28.22 32.80 -4.80
C LEU A 158 27.84 33.65 -3.60
N ASN A 159 26.59 33.57 -3.13
CA ASN A 159 26.12 34.32 -1.95
C ASN A 159 26.81 33.88 -0.65
N THR A 160 27.23 32.63 -0.57
CA THR A 160 27.99 32.08 0.56
C THR A 160 29.51 32.22 0.40
N ASN A 161 29.98 32.85 -0.69
CA ASN A 161 31.39 32.98 -1.07
C ASN A 161 32.15 31.64 -1.08
N THR A 162 31.48 30.54 -1.45
CA THR A 162 32.15 29.24 -1.61
C THR A 162 33.06 29.27 -2.83
N GLU A 163 34.32 28.88 -2.65
CA GLU A 163 35.28 28.83 -3.73
C GLU A 163 35.08 27.60 -4.62
N MET A 164 35.45 27.70 -5.90
CA MET A 164 35.33 26.58 -6.84
C MET A 164 36.14 25.36 -6.39
N GLU A 165 37.29 25.57 -5.75
CA GLU A 165 38.13 24.47 -5.24
C GLU A 165 37.42 23.65 -4.16
N GLU A 166 36.67 24.30 -3.27
CA GLU A 166 35.86 23.65 -2.24
C GLU A 166 34.72 22.83 -2.88
N VAL A 167 34.02 23.40 -3.86
CA VAL A 167 32.96 22.68 -4.61
C VAL A 167 33.53 21.46 -5.34
N MET A 168 34.72 21.58 -5.94
CA MET A 168 35.39 20.44 -6.59
C MET A 168 35.82 19.38 -5.58
N HIS A 169 36.27 19.78 -4.39
CA HIS A 169 36.62 18.86 -3.32
C HIS A 169 35.39 18.06 -2.86
N ASP A 170 34.28 18.75 -2.56
CA ASP A 170 33.00 18.13 -2.20
C ASP A 170 32.52 17.17 -3.29
N TYR A 171 32.59 17.58 -4.56
CA TYR A 171 32.24 16.73 -5.70
C TYR A 171 33.08 15.44 -5.74
N ASN A 172 34.41 15.55 -5.59
CA ASN A 172 35.28 14.39 -5.63
C ASN A 172 35.04 13.45 -4.45
N MET A 173 34.79 14.00 -3.26
CA MET A 173 34.41 13.21 -2.09
C MET A 173 33.10 12.46 -2.29
N LEU A 174 32.05 13.17 -2.72
CA LEU A 174 30.73 12.57 -3.00
C LEU A 174 30.80 11.54 -4.11
N LYS A 175 31.57 11.79 -5.16
CA LYS A 175 31.80 10.82 -6.23
C LYS A 175 32.45 9.54 -5.71
N ALA A 176 33.54 9.66 -4.94
CA ALA A 176 34.20 8.50 -4.36
C ALA A 176 33.30 7.73 -3.39
N GLN A 177 32.42 8.42 -2.66
CA GLN A 177 31.41 7.78 -1.81
C GLN A 177 30.37 7.04 -2.66
N ASN A 178 29.78 7.67 -3.67
CA ASN A 178 28.80 7.05 -4.56
C ASN A 178 29.38 5.83 -5.29
N ASP A 179 30.64 5.88 -5.72
CA ASP A 179 31.31 4.75 -6.38
C ASP A 179 31.45 3.55 -5.42
N ARG A 180 31.80 3.80 -4.14
CA ARG A 180 31.85 2.75 -3.11
C ARG A 180 30.46 2.21 -2.77
N GLU A 181 29.46 3.07 -2.65
CA GLU A 181 28.08 2.68 -2.38
C GLU A 181 27.50 1.85 -3.54
N THR A 182 27.82 2.21 -4.79
CA THR A 182 27.43 1.43 -5.97
C THR A 182 28.02 0.02 -5.93
N GLN A 183 29.33 -0.11 -5.64
CA GLN A 183 29.97 -1.42 -5.49
C GLN A 183 29.35 -2.23 -4.34
N SER A 184 29.06 -1.60 -3.20
CA SER A 184 28.38 -2.24 -2.09
C SER A 184 26.98 -2.72 -2.48
N MET A 185 26.22 -1.90 -3.22
CA MET A 185 24.90 -2.25 -3.70
C MET A 185 24.93 -3.44 -4.67
N ASP A 186 25.94 -3.52 -5.54
CA ASP A 186 26.15 -4.66 -6.43
C ASP A 186 26.43 -5.94 -5.64
N VAL A 187 27.29 -5.88 -4.61
CA VAL A 187 27.54 -7.02 -3.71
C VAL A 187 26.24 -7.47 -3.04
N ILE A 188 25.49 -6.56 -2.43
CA ILE A 188 24.20 -6.86 -1.78
C ILE A 188 23.22 -7.47 -2.79
N PHE A 189 23.17 -6.95 -4.02
CA PHE A 189 22.29 -7.47 -5.06
C PHE A 189 22.66 -8.90 -5.44
N THR A 190 23.94 -9.19 -5.64
CA THR A 190 24.41 -10.56 -5.96
C THR A 190 24.18 -11.53 -4.81
N GLU A 191 24.41 -11.11 -3.57
CA GLU A 191 24.14 -11.93 -2.39
C GLU A 191 22.64 -12.22 -2.26
N ARG A 192 21.80 -11.19 -2.42
CA ARG A 192 20.34 -11.34 -2.41
C ARG A 192 19.89 -12.33 -3.47
N GLN A 193 20.40 -12.21 -4.70
CA GLN A 193 20.05 -13.13 -5.78
C GLN A 193 20.46 -14.57 -5.46
N ALA A 194 21.65 -14.76 -4.87
CA ALA A 194 22.10 -16.08 -4.44
C ALA A 194 21.21 -16.66 -3.32
N LYS A 195 20.84 -15.84 -2.34
CA LYS A 195 19.93 -16.23 -1.25
C LYS A 195 18.52 -16.55 -1.75
N GLU A 196 17.99 -15.76 -2.67
CA GLU A 196 16.69 -16.00 -3.30
C GLU A 196 16.69 -17.33 -4.05
N LYS A 197 17.78 -17.66 -4.75
CA LYS A 197 17.94 -18.99 -5.38
C LYS A 197 18.01 -20.13 -4.36
N GLN A 198 18.69 -19.94 -3.23
CA GLN A 198 18.73 -20.93 -2.14
C GLN A 198 17.33 -21.14 -1.54
N ILE A 199 16.56 -20.07 -1.34
CA ILE A 199 15.18 -20.14 -0.85
C ILE A 199 14.32 -20.92 -1.83
N MET A 200 14.40 -20.62 -3.13
CA MET A 200 13.64 -21.36 -4.15
C MET A 200 13.95 -22.86 -4.14
N SER A 201 15.23 -23.25 -3.99
CA SER A 201 15.61 -24.66 -3.88
C SER A 201 15.01 -25.33 -2.64
N ALA A 202 15.09 -24.66 -1.48
CA ALA A 202 14.52 -25.18 -0.25
C ALA A 202 12.98 -25.26 -0.31
N GLU A 203 12.31 -24.30 -0.95
CA GLU A 203 10.86 -24.34 -1.17
C GLU A 203 10.46 -25.51 -2.08
N GLU A 204 11.25 -25.79 -3.13
CA GLU A 204 11.02 -26.94 -4.01
C GLU A 204 11.21 -28.27 -3.24
N GLU A 205 12.25 -28.40 -2.43
CA GLU A 205 12.48 -29.58 -1.58
C GLU A 205 11.34 -29.77 -0.57
N ILE A 206 10.88 -28.69 0.08
CA ILE A 206 9.73 -28.73 1.00
C ILE A 206 8.47 -29.20 0.27
N GLU A 207 8.23 -28.74 -0.95
CA GLU A 207 7.05 -29.12 -1.73
C GLU A 207 7.11 -30.59 -2.17
N GLN A 208 8.28 -31.07 -2.59
CA GLN A 208 8.48 -32.49 -2.90
C GLN A 208 8.23 -33.38 -1.67
N GLU A 209 8.76 -33.00 -0.51
CA GLU A 209 8.56 -33.75 0.73
C GLU A 209 7.10 -33.71 1.19
N LYS A 210 6.41 -32.57 1.05
CA LYS A 210 4.96 -32.47 1.30
C LYS A 210 4.17 -33.42 0.40
N GLN A 211 4.49 -33.48 -0.88
CA GLN A 211 3.82 -34.40 -1.81
C GLN A 211 4.09 -35.87 -1.46
N ALA A 212 5.31 -36.21 -1.04
CA ALA A 212 5.65 -37.54 -0.54
C ALA A 212 4.85 -37.88 0.73
N ALA A 213 4.80 -36.97 1.70
CA ALA A 213 4.03 -37.12 2.92
C ALA A 213 2.53 -37.30 2.64
N ASP A 214 1.95 -36.49 1.75
CA ASP A 214 0.54 -36.61 1.34
C ASP A 214 0.26 -37.95 0.64
N GLY A 215 1.21 -38.46 -0.15
CA GLY A 215 1.16 -39.80 -0.72
C GLY A 215 1.10 -40.89 0.34
N ILE A 216 1.94 -40.80 1.38
CA ILE A 216 1.95 -41.73 2.52
C ILE A 216 0.62 -41.65 3.28
N ILE A 217 0.13 -40.44 3.57
CA ILE A 217 -1.13 -40.22 4.28
C ILE A 217 -2.28 -40.87 3.50
N ARG A 218 -2.36 -40.65 2.19
CA ARG A 218 -3.40 -41.23 1.34
C ARG A 218 -3.39 -42.76 1.32
N ASN A 219 -2.22 -43.38 1.46
CA ASN A 219 -2.07 -44.84 1.49
C ASN A 219 -2.25 -45.45 2.90
N MET A 220 -2.41 -44.61 3.92
CA MET A 220 -2.63 -45.03 5.32
C MET A 220 -4.07 -45.55 5.54
N SER A 221 -4.31 -46.30 6.62
CA SER A 221 -5.67 -46.73 6.97
C SER A 221 -6.58 -45.54 7.33
N PRO A 222 -7.90 -45.63 7.09
CA PRO A 222 -8.83 -44.51 7.32
C PRO A 222 -8.81 -43.97 8.75
N GLU A 223 -8.69 -44.85 9.75
CA GLU A 223 -8.63 -44.46 11.17
C GLU A 223 -7.39 -43.62 11.49
N LYS A 224 -6.23 -43.97 10.91
CA LYS A 224 -5.00 -43.21 11.13
C LYS A 224 -4.98 -41.90 10.34
N GLN A 225 -5.60 -41.85 9.16
CA GLN A 225 -5.80 -40.60 8.40
C GLN A 225 -6.64 -39.59 9.19
N VAL A 226 -7.75 -40.03 9.79
CA VAL A 226 -8.61 -39.17 10.61
C VAL A 226 -7.82 -38.63 11.81
N LYS A 227 -7.08 -39.48 12.52
CA LYS A 227 -6.26 -39.07 13.67
C LYS A 227 -5.15 -38.08 13.26
N TYR A 228 -4.53 -38.29 12.10
CA TYR A 228 -3.52 -37.37 11.57
C TYR A 228 -4.12 -35.99 11.24
N ILE A 229 -5.27 -35.95 10.57
CA ILE A 229 -5.96 -34.68 10.24
C ILE A 229 -6.38 -33.93 11.50
N GLU A 230 -6.90 -34.64 12.51
CA GLU A 230 -7.26 -34.04 13.79
C GLU A 230 -6.04 -33.44 14.49
N MET A 231 -4.95 -34.18 14.58
CA MET A 231 -3.69 -33.72 15.19
C MET A 231 -3.04 -32.58 14.40
N LYS A 232 -3.11 -32.61 13.07
CA LYS A 232 -2.65 -31.52 12.20
C LYS A 232 -3.47 -30.25 12.45
N SER A 233 -4.79 -30.38 12.56
CA SER A 233 -5.67 -29.24 12.83
C SER A 233 -5.44 -28.64 14.23
N THR A 234 -5.19 -29.45 15.25
CA THR A 234 -4.85 -28.92 16.58
C THR A 234 -3.49 -28.24 16.59
N ASN A 235 -2.49 -28.80 15.89
CA ASN A 235 -1.18 -28.18 15.76
C ASN A 235 -1.25 -26.83 15.02
N GLU A 236 -1.97 -26.75 13.90
CA GLU A 236 -2.18 -25.50 13.16
C GLU A 236 -2.84 -24.41 14.03
N LYS A 237 -3.80 -24.79 14.90
CA LYS A 237 -4.40 -23.85 15.85
C LYS A 237 -3.41 -23.38 16.91
N LEU A 238 -2.63 -24.29 17.49
CA LEU A 238 -1.61 -23.93 18.48
C LEU A 238 -0.52 -23.02 17.89
N LEU A 239 -0.11 -23.25 16.63
CA LEU A 239 0.83 -22.38 15.93
C LEU A 239 0.25 -20.98 15.68
N GLN A 240 -1.04 -20.88 15.33
CA GLN A 240 -1.71 -19.58 15.19
C GLN A 240 -1.79 -18.85 16.54
N GLU A 241 -2.14 -19.55 17.62
CA GLU A 241 -2.16 -18.98 18.97
C GLU A 241 -0.75 -18.50 19.38
N LEU A 242 0.29 -19.27 19.09
CA LEU A 242 1.68 -18.89 19.37
C LEU A 242 2.07 -17.62 18.60
N ASP A 243 1.75 -17.53 17.31
CA ASP A 243 2.05 -16.33 16.50
C ASP A 243 1.32 -15.09 17.04
N THR A 244 0.06 -15.24 17.47
CA THR A 244 -0.68 -14.13 18.10
C THR A 244 -0.05 -13.69 19.42
N LEU A 245 0.36 -14.63 20.28
CA LEU A 245 1.03 -14.33 21.54
C LEU A 245 2.40 -13.66 21.32
N GLN A 246 3.13 -14.08 20.28
CA GLN A 246 4.41 -13.47 19.93
C GLN A 246 4.22 -12.02 19.47
N GLN A 247 3.23 -11.75 18.62
CA GLN A 247 2.90 -10.38 18.20
C GLN A 247 2.47 -9.49 19.37
N GLU A 248 1.69 -10.04 20.31
CA GLU A 248 1.32 -9.33 21.54
C GLU A 248 2.55 -9.03 22.40
N LEU A 249 3.46 -9.98 22.57
CA LEU A 249 4.71 -9.81 23.32
C LEU A 249 5.62 -8.76 22.69
N ASP A 250 5.78 -8.77 21.36
CA ASP A 250 6.56 -7.77 20.63
C ASP A 250 5.94 -6.37 20.80
N SER A 251 4.61 -6.26 20.73
CA SER A 251 3.91 -4.99 20.95
C SER A 251 4.09 -4.45 22.37
N LEU A 252 4.07 -5.34 23.38
CA LEU A 252 4.31 -4.98 24.78
C LEU A 252 5.76 -4.57 25.00
N ASN A 253 6.72 -5.25 24.36
CA ASN A 253 8.14 -4.89 24.41
C ASN A 253 8.40 -3.52 23.78
N MET A 254 7.84 -3.24 22.61
CA MET A 254 7.95 -1.91 22.00
C MET A 254 7.36 -0.82 22.89
N LYS A 255 6.20 -1.09 23.51
CA LYS A 255 5.58 -0.17 24.46
C LYS A 255 6.43 0.04 25.71
N LYS A 256 7.04 -1.03 26.24
CA LYS A 256 7.96 -0.98 27.38
C LYS A 256 9.17 -0.10 27.05
N GLU A 257 9.84 -0.34 25.92
CA GLU A 257 11.00 0.45 25.49
C GLU A 257 10.62 1.94 25.29
N SER A 258 9.45 2.22 24.74
CA SER A 258 8.94 3.58 24.62
C SER A 258 8.69 4.26 25.98
N LEU A 259 8.23 3.53 27.00
CA LEU A 259 8.03 4.08 28.33
C LEU A 259 9.34 4.25 29.09
N GLU A 260 10.27 3.31 28.95
CA GLU A 260 11.62 3.39 29.52
C GLU A 260 12.39 4.59 28.94
N THR A 261 12.31 4.80 27.62
CA THR A 261 12.86 6.01 27.00
C THR A 261 12.17 7.28 27.53
N GLU A 262 10.85 7.31 27.69
CA GLU A 262 10.17 8.49 28.25
C GLU A 262 10.58 8.78 29.71
N ILE A 263 10.79 7.74 30.53
CA ILE A 263 11.27 7.86 31.91
C ILE A 263 12.72 8.35 31.93
N THR A 264 13.61 7.81 31.10
CA THR A 264 15.02 8.24 31.04
C THR A 264 15.18 9.72 30.66
N HIS A 265 14.25 10.29 29.89
CA HIS A 265 14.29 11.71 29.52
C HIS A 265 13.68 12.65 30.58
N SER A 266 13.10 12.15 31.67
CA SER A 266 12.47 12.98 32.72
C SER A 266 12.95 12.62 34.12
N GLN A 267 13.73 13.51 34.74
CA GLN A 267 14.26 13.34 36.11
C GLN A 267 13.17 13.14 37.17
N VAL A 268 12.04 13.84 37.04
CA VAL A 268 10.90 13.69 37.96
C VAL A 268 10.25 12.30 37.82
N LYS A 269 10.15 11.76 36.60
CA LYS A 269 9.63 10.41 36.38
C LYS A 269 10.58 9.34 36.94
N GLN A 270 11.89 9.53 36.83
CA GLN A 270 12.88 8.62 37.44
C GLN A 270 12.75 8.59 38.96
N GLU A 271 12.69 9.75 39.61
CA GLU A 271 12.51 9.84 41.05
C GLU A 271 11.17 9.23 41.50
N ALA A 272 10.09 9.46 40.74
CA ALA A 272 8.80 8.84 41.00
C ALA A 272 8.83 7.32 40.90
N VAL A 273 9.52 6.75 39.90
CA VAL A 273 9.69 5.29 39.75
C VAL A 273 10.44 4.71 40.93
N LEU A 274 11.57 5.31 41.33
CA LEU A 274 12.36 4.86 42.49
C LEU A 274 11.55 4.88 43.80
N LEU A 275 10.75 5.95 44.02
CA LEU A 275 9.86 6.03 45.16
C LEU A 275 8.75 4.97 45.11
N HIS A 276 8.24 4.66 43.92
CA HIS A 276 7.21 3.65 43.74
C HIS A 276 7.74 2.23 43.98
N GLU A 277 8.95 1.91 43.49
CA GLU A 277 9.66 0.66 43.80
C GLU A 277 9.90 0.54 45.32
N LYS A 278 10.36 1.61 45.97
CA LYS A 278 10.58 1.59 47.41
C LYS A 278 9.29 1.39 48.20
N LEU A 279 8.21 2.01 47.77
CA LEU A 279 6.89 1.84 48.36
C LEU A 279 6.42 0.39 48.18
N TYR A 280 6.56 -0.18 46.99
CA TYR A 280 6.21 -1.57 46.70
C TYR A 280 6.98 -2.56 47.57
N GLU A 281 8.29 -2.38 47.73
CA GLU A 281 9.10 -3.19 48.65
C GLU A 281 8.60 -3.12 50.10
N LEU A 282 8.29 -1.90 50.57
CA LEU A 282 7.79 -1.69 51.94
C LEU A 282 6.40 -2.29 52.13
N GLU A 283 5.53 -2.21 51.12
CA GLU A 283 4.22 -2.86 51.14
C GLU A 283 4.34 -4.38 51.14
N ALA A 284 5.22 -4.95 50.31
CA ALA A 284 5.50 -6.38 50.30
C ALA A 284 6.05 -6.86 51.66
N HIS A 285 6.97 -6.10 52.27
CA HIS A 285 7.50 -6.41 53.60
C HIS A 285 6.43 -6.29 54.70
N ARG A 286 5.55 -5.28 54.61
CA ARG A 286 4.40 -5.15 55.52
C ARG A 286 3.49 -6.36 55.38
N ASP A 287 3.12 -6.73 54.16
CA ASP A 287 2.19 -7.82 53.89
C ASP A 287 2.80 -9.16 54.32
N GLN A 288 4.11 -9.35 54.15
CA GLN A 288 4.84 -10.48 54.72
C GLN A 288 4.79 -10.49 56.25
N MET A 289 5.11 -9.38 56.93
CA MET A 289 5.03 -9.31 58.40
C MET A 289 3.61 -9.56 58.92
N ILE A 290 2.58 -9.07 58.20
CA ILE A 290 1.18 -9.32 58.54
C ILE A 290 0.85 -10.81 58.35
N ALA A 291 1.31 -11.43 57.26
CA ALA A 291 1.12 -12.86 57.03
C ALA A 291 1.83 -13.71 58.10
N GLU A 292 3.04 -13.31 58.51
CA GLU A 292 3.80 -13.94 59.60
C GLU A 292 3.07 -13.77 60.94
N ASP A 293 2.63 -12.57 61.30
CA ASP A 293 1.89 -12.29 62.55
C ASP A 293 0.52 -13.00 62.59
N GLN A 294 -0.18 -13.08 61.46
CA GLN A 294 -1.39 -13.89 61.31
C GLN A 294 -1.12 -15.40 61.32
N SER A 295 0.12 -15.82 61.04
CA SER A 295 0.54 -17.21 61.10
C SER A 295 1.05 -17.64 62.47
N VAL A 296 1.16 -16.71 63.44
CA VAL A 296 1.48 -17.01 64.85
C VAL A 296 0.29 -17.72 65.49
N GLY A 297 0.24 -19.04 65.32
CA GLY A 297 -0.62 -19.93 66.11
C GLY A 297 -0.02 -20.18 67.50
N SER A 298 -0.71 -20.96 68.33
CA SER A 298 -0.10 -21.47 69.57
C SER A 298 1.20 -22.21 69.24
N PRO A 299 2.27 -22.15 70.07
CA PRO A 299 3.52 -22.90 69.84
C PRO A 299 3.34 -24.41 69.58
N THR A 300 2.20 -24.98 70.01
CA THR A 300 1.79 -26.35 69.73
C THR A 300 1.24 -26.55 68.31
N GLU A 301 0.46 -25.59 67.79
CA GLU A 301 -0.12 -25.61 66.45
C GLU A 301 0.93 -25.32 65.38
N GLU A 302 1.87 -24.42 65.67
CA GLU A 302 3.01 -24.13 64.78
C GLU A 302 3.93 -25.35 64.66
N ARG A 303 4.18 -26.06 65.77
CA ARG A 303 4.92 -27.33 65.75
C ARG A 303 4.21 -28.42 64.94
N GLU A 304 2.90 -28.53 65.04
CA GLU A 304 2.11 -29.50 64.27
C GLU A 304 2.11 -29.15 62.77
N ARG A 305 2.00 -27.86 62.43
CA ARG A 305 2.09 -27.36 61.06
C ARG A 305 3.46 -27.61 60.44
N LEU A 306 4.53 -27.29 61.16
CA LEU A 306 5.91 -27.55 60.71
C LEU A 306 6.17 -29.06 60.56
N LEU A 307 5.65 -29.90 61.46
CA LEU A 307 5.75 -31.36 61.31
C LEU A 307 4.97 -31.88 60.09
N LYS A 308 3.81 -31.28 59.80
CA LYS A 308 3.03 -31.61 58.61
C LYS A 308 3.74 -31.17 57.33
N GLN A 309 4.28 -29.95 57.32
CA GLN A 309 5.07 -29.42 56.21
C GLN A 309 6.31 -30.27 55.95
N VAL A 310 7.10 -30.60 56.98
CA VAL A 310 8.27 -31.49 56.83
C VAL A 310 7.89 -32.87 56.29
N LYS A 311 6.70 -33.40 56.62
CA LYS A 311 6.21 -34.65 56.04
C LYS A 311 5.83 -34.51 54.57
N GLU A 312 5.12 -33.44 54.23
CA GLU A 312 4.72 -33.12 52.85
C GLU A 312 5.97 -32.86 51.99
N ASP A 313 6.89 -32.02 52.44
CA ASP A 313 8.15 -31.71 51.79
C ASP A 313 9.01 -32.97 51.62
N ASN A 314 9.11 -33.84 52.64
CA ASN A 314 9.84 -35.12 52.49
C ASN A 314 9.18 -36.05 51.47
N GLN A 315 7.85 -36.05 51.38
CA GLN A 315 7.14 -36.85 50.37
C GLN A 315 7.35 -36.27 48.97
N GLU A 316 7.34 -34.95 48.83
CA GLU A 316 7.61 -34.26 47.57
C GLU A 316 9.05 -34.44 47.12
N ILE A 317 10.03 -34.31 48.04
CA ILE A 317 11.44 -34.62 47.79
C ILE A 317 11.59 -36.06 47.30
N ALA A 318 10.97 -37.04 47.97
CA ALA A 318 11.02 -38.43 47.53
C ALA A 318 10.39 -38.65 46.14
N SER A 319 9.33 -37.91 45.82
CA SER A 319 8.72 -37.93 44.49
C SER A 319 9.65 -37.32 43.43
N MET A 320 10.24 -36.16 43.73
CA MET A 320 11.20 -35.49 42.86
C MET A 320 12.46 -36.32 42.65
N GLU A 321 12.98 -36.97 43.69
CA GLU A 321 14.12 -37.89 43.59
C GLU A 321 13.83 -39.07 42.65
N ARG A 322 12.63 -39.64 42.71
CA ARG A 322 12.20 -40.68 41.75
C ARG A 322 12.19 -40.14 40.32
N GLN A 323 11.56 -38.99 40.09
CA GLN A 323 11.54 -38.35 38.77
C GLN A 323 12.95 -38.03 38.26
N LEU A 324 13.85 -37.57 39.13
CA LEU A 324 15.24 -37.28 38.79
C LEU A 324 16.00 -38.56 38.40
N THR A 325 15.69 -39.68 39.07
CA THR A 325 16.23 -41.00 38.73
C THR A 325 15.72 -41.47 37.37
N ASP A 326 14.41 -41.37 37.11
CA ASP A 326 13.79 -41.71 35.82
C ASP A 326 14.37 -40.86 34.67
N ILE A 327 14.59 -39.56 34.91
CA ILE A 327 15.20 -38.66 33.92
C ILE A 327 16.66 -39.03 33.66
N LYS A 328 17.44 -39.36 34.70
CA LYS A 328 18.83 -39.84 34.54
C LYS A 328 18.90 -41.12 33.74
N GLU A 329 17.98 -42.06 33.96
CA GLU A 329 17.88 -43.29 33.17
C GLU A 329 17.58 -43.00 31.69
N LYS A 330 16.64 -42.08 31.41
CA LYS A 330 16.35 -41.64 30.04
C LYS A 330 17.54 -40.95 29.37
N ILE A 331 18.28 -40.11 30.11
CA ILE A 331 19.51 -39.48 29.59
C ILE A 331 20.54 -40.54 29.22
N ASN A 332 20.70 -41.57 30.05
CA ASN A 332 21.62 -42.67 29.73
C ASN A 332 21.16 -43.46 28.50
N GLN A 333 19.87 -43.75 28.37
CA GLN A 333 19.29 -44.40 27.18
C GLN A 333 19.53 -43.57 25.92
N PHE A 334 19.25 -42.27 25.93
CA PHE A 334 19.50 -41.41 24.77
C PHE A 334 20.98 -41.26 24.45
N ASN A 335 21.87 -41.23 25.45
CA ASN A 335 23.31 -41.22 25.19
C ASN A 335 23.79 -42.53 24.56
N GLU A 336 23.20 -43.67 24.93
CA GLU A 336 23.47 -44.96 24.27
C GLU A 336 22.92 -44.98 22.83
N GLU A 337 21.72 -44.47 22.60
CA GLU A 337 21.15 -44.32 21.24
C GLU A 337 22.00 -43.40 20.36
N ILE A 338 22.48 -42.27 20.88
CA ILE A 338 23.38 -41.37 20.15
C ILE A 338 24.68 -42.09 19.80
N ARG A 339 25.31 -42.81 20.76
CA ARG A 339 26.52 -43.59 20.47
C ARG A 339 26.29 -44.66 19.41
N GLN A 340 25.13 -45.32 19.45
CA GLN A 340 24.76 -46.32 18.44
C GLN A 340 24.61 -45.68 17.06
N LEU A 341 23.93 -44.53 16.98
CA LEU A 341 23.79 -43.77 15.74
C LEU A 341 25.12 -43.23 15.21
N ASP A 342 26.02 -42.79 16.10
CA ASP A 342 27.38 -42.35 15.73
C ASP A 342 28.20 -43.52 15.17
N MET A 343 28.11 -44.71 15.77
CA MET A 343 28.73 -45.93 15.23
C MET A 343 28.14 -46.33 13.87
N ASP A 344 26.81 -46.31 13.74
CA ASP A 344 26.15 -46.62 12.47
C ASP A 344 26.53 -45.59 11.37
N LEU A 345 26.75 -44.32 11.74
CA LEU A 345 27.25 -43.28 10.84
C LEU A 345 28.72 -43.48 10.43
N GLU A 346 29.58 -43.97 11.34
CA GLU A 346 30.97 -44.34 11.03
C GLU A 346 31.02 -45.56 10.08
N ASP A 347 30.19 -46.58 10.32
CA ASP A 347 30.08 -47.77 9.46
C ASP A 347 29.52 -47.45 8.04
N HIS A 348 28.82 -46.33 7.87
CA HIS A 348 28.35 -45.83 6.58
C HIS A 348 29.35 -44.93 5.84
N GLN A 349 30.53 -44.64 6.43
CA GLN A 349 31.60 -43.84 5.81
C GLN A 349 32.80 -44.67 5.31
N GLU A 350 32.86 -45.97 5.58
CA GLU A 350 33.73 -46.95 4.87
C GLU A 350 33.04 -47.51 3.61
#